data_AF-A0A6J5F9P7-F1
#
_entry.id   AF-A0A6J5F9P7-F1
#
_cell.length_a   1.000
_cell.length_b   1.000
_cell.length_c   1.000
_cell.angle_alpha   90.00
_cell.angle_beta   90.00
_cell.angle_gamma   90.00
#
_symmetry.space_group_name_H-M   'P 1'
#
loop_
_entity.id
_entity.type
_entity.pdbx_description
1 polymer ?
#
loop_
_entity_poly.entity_id
_entity_poly.type
_entity_poly.pdbx_seq_one_letter_code
_entity_poly.pdbx_strand_id
1 'polypeptide(L)'
;MLYFPFSEATPDIGQHDASVEPLEAWLARKILPLGLPVQSVLPNRFTRGIERVYSPARGFWHNIHAERFVDELERCEPTYLADIAAEWSGAGCGSFRDDVINEIRTKQFDEYSATFLLSVPNLSDDDEKVYDLLERHLRKARADTHLRYLELDGVKAIGHIRDMMDQLWEHAHPDCV
;
A
#
# COMPACT_ATOMS: atom_id res chain seq x y z
N MET A 1 34.81 34.09 7.65
CA MET A 1 33.84 33.80 6.58
C MET A 1 34.51 32.84 5.62
N LEU A 2 34.11 31.57 5.65
CA LEU A 2 34.61 30.54 4.74
C LEU A 2 33.41 30.01 3.95
N TYR A 3 33.53 30.10 2.64
CA TYR A 3 32.65 29.52 1.64
C TYR A 3 32.93 28.01 1.59
N PHE A 4 31.90 27.19 1.67
CA PHE A 4 31.93 25.78 1.24
C PHE A 4 30.69 25.52 0.39
N PRO A 5 30.84 25.16 -0.89
CA PRO A 5 29.74 24.67 -1.71
C PRO A 5 29.59 23.17 -1.43
N PHE A 6 28.62 22.78 -0.61
CA PHE A 6 28.21 21.38 -0.55
C PHE A 6 27.20 21.13 -1.67
N SER A 7 27.76 20.74 -2.81
CA SER A 7 27.11 19.91 -3.80
C SER A 7 27.02 18.51 -3.22
N GLU A 8 25.86 18.14 -2.68
CA GLU A 8 25.47 16.73 -2.60
C GLU A 8 24.26 16.55 -3.51
N ALA A 9 24.55 15.90 -4.63
CA ALA A 9 23.56 15.35 -5.54
C ALA A 9 22.65 14.43 -4.73
N THR A 10 21.43 14.90 -4.49
CA THR A 10 20.31 13.98 -4.34
C THR A 10 20.31 13.10 -5.59
N PRO A 11 20.19 11.76 -5.47
CA PRO A 11 19.85 10.98 -6.65
C PRO A 11 18.53 11.54 -7.17
N ASP A 12 18.65 12.23 -8.30
CA ASP A 12 17.58 12.73 -9.13
C ASP A 12 16.57 11.59 -9.26
N ILE A 13 15.33 11.88 -8.85
CA ILE A 13 14.18 11.00 -9.04
C ILE A 13 14.21 10.68 -10.51
N GLY A 14 14.66 9.45 -10.83
CA GLY A 14 14.89 9.00 -12.19
C GLY A 14 13.70 9.45 -13.02
N GLN A 15 13.97 10.41 -13.90
CA GLN A 15 13.02 10.93 -14.86
C GLN A 15 12.36 9.70 -15.49
N HIS A 16 11.09 9.50 -15.16
CA HIS A 16 10.27 8.52 -15.83
C HIS A 16 10.10 9.04 -17.25
N ASP A 17 11.03 8.63 -18.11
CA ASP A 17 11.22 9.13 -19.46
C ASP A 17 9.91 8.93 -20.24
N ALA A 18 9.41 9.99 -20.87
CA ALA A 18 8.06 10.23 -21.39
C ALA A 18 7.57 9.23 -22.48
N SER A 19 8.22 8.08 -22.67
CA SER A 19 7.74 6.88 -23.37
C SER A 19 7.13 5.85 -22.39
N VAL A 20 6.51 6.39 -21.33
CA VAL A 20 6.32 5.86 -19.97
C VAL A 20 5.35 4.68 -19.92
N GLU A 21 5.85 3.52 -19.55
CA GLU A 21 5.01 2.46 -19.03
C GLU A 21 4.23 2.93 -17.77
N PRO A 22 2.91 2.63 -17.64
CA PRO A 22 2.15 2.86 -16.41
C PRO A 22 2.77 2.15 -15.20
N LEU A 23 2.74 2.80 -14.02
CA LEU A 23 3.27 2.25 -12.77
C LEU A 23 2.75 0.82 -12.50
N GLU A 24 1.46 0.60 -12.73
CA GLU A 24 0.79 -0.68 -12.55
C GLU A 24 1.38 -1.79 -13.44
N ALA A 25 1.66 -1.47 -14.71
CA ALA A 25 2.24 -2.40 -15.66
C ALA A 25 3.70 -2.73 -15.30
N TRP A 26 4.45 -1.73 -14.84
CA TRP A 26 5.80 -1.93 -14.33
C TRP A 26 5.82 -2.83 -13.09
N LEU A 27 4.97 -2.54 -12.11
CA LEU A 27 4.84 -3.33 -10.87
C LEU A 27 4.44 -4.77 -11.17
N ALA A 28 3.43 -4.97 -12.01
CA ALA A 28 2.97 -6.30 -12.41
C ALA A 28 4.11 -7.15 -12.95
N ARG A 29 4.90 -6.62 -13.90
CA ARG A 29 6.06 -7.33 -14.46
C ARG A 29 7.15 -7.62 -13.45
N LYS A 30 7.36 -6.76 -12.46
CA LYS A 30 8.42 -6.91 -11.46
C LYS A 30 8.09 -7.98 -10.42
N ILE A 31 6.82 -8.13 -10.04
CA ILE A 31 6.43 -9.04 -8.97
C ILE A 31 5.98 -10.42 -9.46
N LEU A 32 5.54 -10.54 -10.72
CA LEU A 32 5.00 -11.78 -11.28
C LEU A 32 5.93 -13.00 -11.37
N PRO A 33 7.27 -12.91 -11.31
CA PRO A 33 8.06 -14.08 -10.96
C PRO A 33 7.96 -14.36 -9.45
N LEU A 34 6.74 -14.64 -8.95
CA LEU A 34 6.55 -15.08 -7.56
C LEU A 34 7.22 -16.44 -7.34
N GLY A 35 7.32 -17.27 -8.38
CA GLY A 35 7.92 -18.61 -8.31
C GLY A 35 7.18 -19.54 -7.35
N LEU A 36 5.93 -19.20 -7.01
CA LEU A 36 5.11 -19.90 -6.04
C LEU A 36 4.15 -20.86 -6.75
N PRO A 37 3.96 -22.08 -6.22
CA PRO A 37 2.93 -22.97 -6.70
C PRO A 37 1.55 -22.35 -6.46
N VAL A 38 0.63 -22.51 -7.42
CA VAL A 38 -0.71 -21.90 -7.48
C VAL A 38 -1.45 -21.99 -6.13
N GLN A 39 -1.45 -23.18 -5.53
CA GLN A 39 -2.11 -23.48 -4.25
C GLN A 39 -1.54 -22.76 -3.02
N SER A 40 -0.41 -22.07 -3.15
CA SER A 40 0.24 -21.33 -2.07
C SER A 40 0.15 -19.81 -2.23
N VAL A 41 -0.46 -19.35 -3.33
CA VAL A 41 -0.57 -17.93 -3.63
C VAL A 41 -1.72 -17.34 -2.82
N LEU A 42 -1.42 -16.31 -2.04
CA LEU A 42 -2.39 -15.54 -1.27
C LEU A 42 -2.43 -14.10 -1.79
N PRO A 43 -3.58 -13.39 -1.70
CA PRO A 43 -3.69 -12.00 -2.13
C PRO A 43 -2.60 -11.08 -1.54
N ASN A 44 -2.31 -11.20 -0.25
CA ASN A 44 -1.27 -10.43 0.44
C ASN A 44 0.16 -10.65 -0.09
N ARG A 45 0.41 -11.66 -0.94
CA ARG A 45 1.72 -11.87 -1.57
C ARG A 45 2.00 -10.82 -2.62
N PHE A 46 0.97 -10.26 -3.25
CA PHE A 46 1.12 -9.22 -4.26
C PHE A 46 1.52 -7.90 -3.62
N THR A 47 0.88 -7.49 -2.53
CA THR A 47 1.26 -6.28 -1.78
C THR A 47 2.67 -6.41 -1.20
N ARG A 48 3.03 -7.57 -0.63
CA ARG A 48 4.42 -7.84 -0.19
C ARG A 48 5.43 -7.85 -1.34
N GLY A 49 5.03 -8.34 -2.51
CA GLY A 49 5.85 -8.32 -3.71
C GLY A 49 6.16 -6.88 -4.13
N ILE A 50 5.14 -6.03 -4.12
CA ILE A 50 5.24 -4.59 -4.40
C ILE A 50 6.23 -3.93 -3.42
N GLU A 51 6.06 -4.13 -2.11
CA GLU A 51 6.92 -3.55 -1.06
C GLU A 51 8.40 -3.95 -1.21
N ARG A 52 8.68 -5.12 -1.80
CA ARG A 52 10.06 -5.58 -2.05
C ARG A 52 10.70 -4.93 -3.26
N VAL A 53 9.92 -4.71 -4.33
CA VAL A 53 10.44 -4.12 -5.58
C VAL A 53 10.44 -2.61 -5.53
N TYR A 54 9.63 -2.04 -4.65
CA TYR A 54 9.51 -0.62 -4.41
C TYR A 54 9.60 -0.38 -2.90
N SER A 55 10.78 0.05 -2.43
CA SER A 55 10.95 0.52 -1.06
C SER A 55 9.98 1.68 -0.86
N PRO A 56 9.02 1.61 0.08
CA PRO A 56 7.96 2.61 0.16
C PRO A 56 8.55 3.95 0.58
N ALA A 57 8.89 4.79 -0.39
CA ALA A 57 8.95 6.22 -0.17
C ALA A 57 7.55 6.67 0.30
N ARG A 58 7.48 7.70 1.15
CA ARG A 58 6.22 8.24 1.67
C ARG A 58 5.20 8.45 0.54
N GLY A 59 3.98 7.94 0.72
CA GLY A 59 2.86 8.18 -0.20
C GLY A 59 2.85 7.25 -1.42
N PHE A 60 3.53 6.10 -1.35
CA PHE A 60 3.61 5.17 -2.47
C PHE A 60 2.26 4.50 -2.76
N TRP A 61 1.58 3.99 -1.73
CA TRP A 61 0.34 3.23 -1.91
C TRP A 61 -0.76 4.09 -2.53
N HIS A 62 -0.81 5.36 -2.17
CA HIS A 62 -1.71 6.35 -2.75
C HIS A 62 -1.65 6.41 -4.30
N ASN A 63 -0.49 6.14 -4.89
CA ASN A 63 -0.29 6.27 -6.33
C ASN A 63 -0.68 5.01 -7.13
N ILE A 64 -1.02 3.91 -6.47
CA ILE A 64 -1.36 2.65 -7.16
C ILE A 64 -2.86 2.60 -7.48
N HIS A 65 -3.21 2.47 -8.75
CA HIS A 65 -4.58 2.15 -9.13
C HIS A 65 -4.82 0.64 -9.03
N ALA A 66 -5.44 0.19 -7.93
CA ALA A 66 -5.61 -1.23 -7.59
C ALA A 66 -6.20 -2.07 -8.73
N GLU A 67 -7.26 -1.59 -9.38
CA GLU A 67 -7.94 -2.31 -10.47
C GLU A 67 -7.04 -2.43 -11.71
N ARG A 68 -6.39 -1.33 -12.12
CA ARG A 68 -5.45 -1.34 -13.25
C ARG A 68 -4.25 -2.26 -12.97
N PHE A 69 -3.79 -2.30 -11.72
CA PHE A 69 -2.74 -3.22 -11.32
C PHE A 69 -3.15 -4.68 -11.51
N VAL A 70 -4.36 -5.07 -11.09
CA VAL A 70 -4.84 -6.44 -11.31
C VAL A 70 -5.07 -6.72 -12.80
N ASP A 71 -5.57 -5.76 -13.57
CA ASP A 71 -5.66 -5.90 -15.04
C ASP A 71 -4.29 -6.17 -15.68
N GLU A 72 -3.26 -5.46 -15.23
CA GLU A 72 -1.90 -5.65 -15.72
C GLU A 72 -1.28 -6.99 -15.27
N LEU A 73 -1.63 -7.49 -14.08
CA LEU A 73 -1.24 -8.84 -13.63
C LEU A 73 -1.83 -9.91 -14.54
N GLU A 74 -3.13 -9.84 -14.80
CA GLU A 74 -3.85 -10.76 -15.69
C GLU A 74 -3.33 -10.67 -17.13
N ARG A 75 -2.94 -9.48 -17.60
CA ARG A 75 -2.36 -9.30 -18.93
C ARG A 75 -0.97 -9.93 -19.07
N CYS A 76 -0.15 -9.85 -18.01
CA CYS A 76 1.21 -10.35 -18.05
C CYS A 76 1.29 -11.88 -17.94
N GLU A 77 0.49 -12.50 -17.07
CA GLU A 77 0.51 -13.95 -16.83
C GLU A 77 -0.92 -14.53 -16.78
N PRO A 78 -1.68 -14.49 -17.89
CA PRO A 78 -3.12 -14.80 -17.90
C PRO A 78 -3.44 -16.23 -17.45
N THR A 79 -2.64 -17.20 -17.88
CA THR A 79 -2.86 -18.61 -17.51
C THR A 79 -2.61 -18.84 -16.02
N TYR A 80 -1.52 -18.30 -15.49
CA TYR A 80 -1.18 -18.45 -14.07
C TYR A 80 -2.22 -17.78 -13.16
N LEU A 81 -2.70 -16.58 -13.50
CA LEU A 81 -3.73 -15.88 -12.73
C LEU A 81 -5.09 -16.59 -12.83
N ALA A 82 -5.42 -17.16 -13.98
CA ALA A 82 -6.62 -17.99 -14.13
C ALA A 82 -6.55 -19.25 -13.26
N ASP A 83 -5.39 -19.91 -13.19
CA ASP A 83 -5.19 -21.09 -12.34
C ASP A 83 -5.31 -20.74 -10.85
N ILE A 84 -4.72 -19.61 -10.41
CA ILE A 84 -4.87 -19.09 -9.05
C ILE A 84 -6.33 -18.80 -8.73
N ALA A 85 -7.05 -18.11 -9.63
CA ALA A 85 -8.45 -17.78 -9.42
C ALA A 85 -9.33 -19.03 -9.31
N ALA A 86 -9.05 -20.07 -10.13
CA ALA A 86 -9.75 -21.34 -10.07
C ALA A 86 -9.51 -22.09 -8.75
N GLU A 87 -8.25 -22.16 -8.30
CA GLU A 87 -7.90 -22.78 -7.02
C GLU A 87 -8.52 -22.04 -5.84
N TRP A 88 -8.45 -20.70 -5.84
CA TRP A 88 -9.03 -19.85 -4.79
C TRP A 88 -10.55 -20.05 -4.67
N SER A 89 -11.25 -20.05 -5.81
CA SER A 89 -12.69 -20.31 -5.83
C SER A 89 -13.00 -21.77 -5.43
N GLY A 90 -12.18 -22.73 -5.86
CA GLY A 90 -12.28 -24.14 -5.48
C GLY A 90 -12.13 -24.39 -3.97
N ALA A 91 -11.35 -23.55 -3.29
CA ALA A 91 -11.22 -23.55 -1.83
C ALA A 91 -12.42 -22.93 -1.09
N GLY A 92 -13.44 -22.44 -1.81
CA GLY A 92 -14.61 -21.79 -1.24
C GLY A 92 -14.42 -20.30 -0.91
N CYS A 93 -13.33 -19.70 -1.39
CA CYS A 93 -13.10 -18.26 -1.26
C CYS A 93 -13.84 -17.49 -2.36
N GLY A 94 -13.90 -16.16 -2.21
CA GLY A 94 -14.56 -15.26 -3.16
C GLY A 94 -13.76 -15.05 -4.45
N SER A 95 -13.82 -13.84 -5.00
CA SER A 95 -13.05 -13.44 -6.17
C SER A 95 -11.60 -13.16 -5.75
N PHE A 96 -10.64 -13.93 -6.27
CA PHE A 96 -9.22 -13.68 -6.02
C PHE A 96 -8.80 -12.27 -6.43
N ARG A 97 -9.34 -11.80 -7.56
CA ARG A 97 -9.16 -10.44 -8.06
C ARG A 97 -9.63 -9.40 -7.05
N ASP A 98 -10.84 -9.56 -6.52
CA ASP A 98 -11.40 -8.59 -5.56
C ASP A 98 -10.59 -8.60 -4.25
N ASP A 99 -10.09 -9.76 -3.83
CA ASP A 99 -9.25 -9.87 -2.65
C ASP A 99 -7.89 -9.17 -2.84
N VAL A 100 -7.25 -9.27 -4.02
CA VAL A 100 -6.03 -8.49 -4.32
C VAL A 100 -6.31 -6.99 -4.36
N ILE A 101 -7.43 -6.57 -4.95
CA ILE A 101 -7.85 -5.16 -4.94
C ILE A 101 -8.04 -4.69 -3.49
N ASN A 102 -8.74 -5.47 -2.67
CA ASN A 102 -8.98 -5.14 -1.27
C ASN A 102 -7.66 -5.02 -0.48
N GLU A 103 -6.70 -5.91 -0.68
CA GLU A 103 -5.38 -5.82 -0.03
C GLU A 103 -4.67 -4.49 -0.36
N ILE A 104 -4.71 -4.03 -1.61
CA ILE A 104 -4.13 -2.74 -2.00
C ILE A 104 -4.90 -1.57 -1.39
N ARG A 105 -6.23 -1.65 -1.40
CA ARG A 105 -7.10 -0.61 -0.82
C ARG A 105 -6.93 -0.50 0.70
N THR A 106 -6.71 -1.60 1.39
CA THR A 106 -6.34 -1.61 2.82
C THR A 106 -5.01 -0.89 3.04
N LYS A 107 -3.98 -1.18 2.23
CA LYS A 107 -2.70 -0.47 2.32
C LYS A 107 -2.82 1.04 2.07
N GLN A 108 -3.67 1.44 1.12
CA GLN A 108 -3.99 2.85 0.85
C GLN A 108 -4.69 3.52 2.03
N PHE A 109 -5.65 2.82 2.64
CA PHE A 109 -6.34 3.27 3.83
C PHE A 109 -5.38 3.44 5.02
N ASP A 110 -4.50 2.48 5.25
CA ASP A 110 -3.49 2.53 6.32
C ASP A 110 -2.55 3.71 6.11
N GLU A 111 -2.01 3.90 4.90
CA GLU A 111 -1.10 5.01 4.58
C GLU A 111 -1.79 6.38 4.72
N TYR A 112 -3.03 6.50 4.24
CA TYR A 112 -3.83 7.73 4.38
C TYR A 112 -4.06 8.07 5.86
N SER A 113 -4.48 7.08 6.65
CA SER A 113 -4.81 7.24 8.06
C SER A 113 -3.56 7.55 8.89
N ALA A 114 -2.47 6.82 8.66
CA ALA A 114 -1.19 7.03 9.33
C ALA A 114 -0.63 8.42 9.05
N THR A 115 -0.70 8.88 7.79
CA THR A 115 -0.27 10.24 7.41
C THR A 115 -1.06 11.31 8.16
N PHE A 116 -2.38 11.15 8.30
CA PHE A 116 -3.18 12.07 9.10
C PHE A 116 -2.80 12.01 10.58
N LEU A 117 -2.69 10.82 11.18
CA LEU A 117 -2.38 10.67 12.60
C LEU A 117 -1.01 11.22 12.98
N LEU A 118 0.01 11.08 12.12
CA LEU A 118 1.32 11.68 12.30
C LEU A 118 1.29 13.22 12.35
N SER A 119 0.26 13.84 11.77
CA SER A 119 0.06 15.29 11.84
C SER A 119 -0.66 15.76 13.12
N VAL A 120 -1.18 14.82 13.93
CA VAL A 120 -1.94 15.13 15.15
C VAL A 120 -0.97 15.30 16.33
N PRO A 121 -0.91 16.47 16.99
CA PRO A 121 -0.09 16.65 18.17
C PRO A 121 -0.67 15.89 19.36
N ASN A 122 0.20 15.24 20.15
CA ASN A 122 -0.18 14.46 21.34
C ASN A 122 -1.25 13.40 21.05
N LEU A 123 -1.02 12.58 20.02
CA LEU A 123 -1.88 11.46 19.70
C LEU A 123 -2.07 10.54 20.91
N SER A 124 -3.29 10.08 21.13
CA SER A 124 -3.65 9.19 22.24
C SER A 124 -3.10 7.78 22.03
N ASP A 125 -2.59 7.15 23.10
CA ASP A 125 -2.25 5.72 23.11
C ASP A 125 -3.48 4.82 23.19
N ASP A 126 -4.64 5.36 23.58
CA ASP A 126 -5.92 4.64 23.61
C ASP A 126 -6.51 4.46 22.21
N ASP A 127 -6.59 3.20 21.75
CA ASP A 127 -7.05 2.83 20.41
C ASP A 127 -8.49 3.26 20.13
N GLU A 128 -9.39 3.24 21.12
CA GLU A 128 -10.78 3.69 20.93
C GLU A 128 -10.81 5.20 20.64
N LYS A 129 -9.99 5.98 21.35
CA LYS A 129 -9.89 7.43 21.10
C LYS A 129 -9.28 7.74 19.74
N VAL A 130 -8.32 6.94 19.27
CA VAL A 130 -7.73 7.08 17.93
C VAL A 130 -8.75 6.71 16.86
N TYR A 131 -9.52 5.64 17.07
CA TYR A 131 -10.62 5.24 16.20
C TYR A 131 -11.65 6.36 16.06
N ASP A 132 -12.15 6.92 17.16
CA ASP A 132 -13.12 8.01 17.15
C ASP A 132 -12.57 9.29 16.49
N LEU A 133 -11.27 9.53 16.61
CA LEU A 133 -10.60 10.65 15.93
C LEU A 133 -10.56 10.42 14.42
N LEU A 134 -10.16 9.23 13.97
CA LEU A 134 -10.13 8.85 12.57
C LEU A 134 -11.52 8.85 11.94
N GLU A 135 -12.50 8.25 12.59
CA GLU A 135 -13.88 8.19 12.10
C GLU A 135 -14.43 9.61 11.84
N ARG A 136 -14.22 10.54 12.79
CA ARG A 136 -14.60 11.95 12.63
C ARG A 136 -13.85 12.63 11.48
N HIS A 137 -12.56 12.36 11.33
CA HIS A 137 -11.75 12.90 10.24
C HIS A 137 -12.28 12.43 8.88
N LEU A 138 -12.49 11.12 8.71
CA LEU A 138 -12.95 10.51 7.45
C LEU A 138 -14.34 11.01 7.05
N ARG A 139 -15.27 11.11 8.02
CA ARG A 139 -16.60 11.70 7.78
C ARG A 139 -16.50 13.16 7.34
N LYS A 140 -15.64 13.96 7.97
CA LYS A 140 -15.43 15.37 7.60
C LYS A 140 -14.81 15.51 6.21
N ALA A 141 -13.90 14.61 5.85
CA ALA A 141 -13.23 14.59 4.54
C ALA A 141 -14.10 13.99 3.42
N ARG A 142 -15.26 13.41 3.74
CA ARG A 142 -16.11 12.63 2.80
C ARG A 142 -15.33 11.48 2.14
N ALA A 143 -14.48 10.83 2.92
CA ALA A 143 -13.66 9.71 2.49
C ALA A 143 -14.43 8.39 2.67
N ASP A 144 -15.54 8.23 1.95
CA ASP A 144 -16.52 7.15 2.17
C ASP A 144 -15.90 5.74 2.05
N THR A 145 -14.99 5.54 1.09
CA THR A 145 -14.27 4.27 0.92
C THR A 145 -13.40 3.95 2.13
N HIS A 146 -12.62 4.92 2.63
CA HIS A 146 -11.78 4.73 3.82
C HIS A 146 -12.63 4.53 5.08
N LEU A 147 -13.75 5.24 5.19
CA LEU A 147 -14.69 5.04 6.29
C LEU A 147 -15.22 3.59 6.31
N ARG A 148 -15.56 3.05 5.14
CA ARG A 148 -15.99 1.65 5.03
C ARG A 148 -14.90 0.66 5.50
N TYR A 149 -13.64 0.89 5.14
CA TYR A 149 -12.54 0.03 5.62
C TYR A 149 -12.35 0.14 7.14
N LEU A 150 -12.41 1.35 7.70
CA LEU A 150 -12.38 1.57 9.14
C LEU A 150 -13.54 0.84 9.86
N GLU A 151 -14.75 0.91 9.31
CA GLU A 151 -15.95 0.29 9.90
C GLU A 151 -15.92 -1.25 9.83
N LEU A 152 -15.29 -1.83 8.81
CA LEU A 152 -15.15 -3.29 8.66
C LEU A 152 -14.24 -3.89 9.73
N ASP A 153 -13.10 -3.25 9.98
CA ASP A 153 -12.09 -3.74 10.92
C ASP A 153 -12.32 -3.22 12.35
N GLY A 154 -13.04 -2.11 12.50
CA GLY A 154 -13.30 -1.46 13.77
C GLY A 154 -12.02 -0.99 14.45
N VAL A 155 -11.98 -1.08 15.78
CA VAL A 155 -10.82 -0.66 16.60
C VAL A 155 -9.55 -1.45 16.24
N LYS A 156 -9.67 -2.65 15.66
CA LYS A 156 -8.49 -3.45 15.27
C LYS A 156 -7.67 -2.81 14.15
N ALA A 157 -8.29 -1.94 13.33
CA ALA A 157 -7.58 -1.18 12.30
C ALA A 157 -6.45 -0.31 12.89
N ILE A 158 -6.59 0.14 14.14
CA ILE A 158 -5.63 1.06 14.77
C ILE A 158 -4.24 0.46 14.91
N GLY A 159 -4.15 -0.85 15.19
CA GLY A 159 -2.86 -1.54 15.24
C GLY A 159 -2.14 -1.46 13.90
N HIS A 160 -2.83 -1.79 12.81
CA HIS A 160 -2.26 -1.73 11.45
C HIS A 160 -1.86 -0.32 11.03
N ILE A 161 -2.67 0.67 11.39
CA ILE A 161 -2.37 2.08 11.12
C ILE A 161 -1.13 2.54 11.89
N ARG A 162 -0.95 2.11 13.14
CA ARG A 162 0.26 2.41 13.93
C ARG A 162 1.51 1.76 13.37
N ASP A 163 1.43 0.49 12.96
CA ASP A 163 2.55 -0.16 12.27
C ASP A 163 2.96 0.61 11.00
N MET A 164 1.98 1.18 10.29
CA MET A 164 2.23 2.06 9.14
C MET A 164 2.82 3.41 9.54
N MET A 165 2.40 4.00 10.67
CA MET A 165 2.99 5.24 11.20
C MET A 165 4.48 5.06 11.50
N ASP A 166 4.86 3.96 12.15
CA ASP A 166 6.24 3.65 12.49
C ASP A 166 7.08 3.51 11.22
N GLN A 167 6.60 2.78 10.22
CA GLN A 167 7.24 2.68 8.91
C GLN A 167 7.45 4.06 8.26
N LEU A 168 6.42 4.91 8.23
CA LEU A 168 6.52 6.25 7.64
C LEU A 168 7.42 7.21 8.44
N TRP A 169 7.60 6.95 9.73
CA TRP A 169 8.49 7.70 10.61
C TRP A 169 9.95 7.32 10.40
N GLU A 170 10.27 6.02 10.38
CA GLU A 170 11.62 5.48 10.11
C GLU A 170 12.16 5.97 8.76
N HIS A 171 11.32 5.94 7.72
CA HIS A 171 11.69 6.44 6.39
C HIS A 171 12.00 7.94 6.36
N ALA A 172 11.44 8.72 7.29
CA ALA A 172 11.65 10.16 7.35
C ALA A 172 12.84 10.57 8.24
N HIS A 173 13.26 9.69 9.15
CA HIS A 173 14.33 9.94 10.11
C HIS A 173 15.28 8.73 10.20
N PRO A 174 16.00 8.41 9.11
CA PRO A 174 16.85 7.20 9.05
C PRO A 174 18.00 7.21 10.09
N ASP A 175 18.38 8.39 10.59
CA ASP A 175 19.49 8.56 11.55
C ASP A 175 19.05 8.49 13.03
N CYS A 176 17.76 8.24 13.31
CA CYS A 176 17.19 8.26 14.66
C CYS A 176 16.89 6.85 15.22
N VAL A 177 17.33 5.79 14.55
CA VAL A 177 17.12 4.37 14.92
C VAL A 177 18.44 3.68 15.24
#